data_AF-A0A662FQZ4-F1
#
_entry.id   AF-A0A662FQZ4-F1
#
_cell.length_a   1.000
_cell.length_b   1.000
_cell.length_c   1.000
_cell.angle_alpha   90.00
_cell.angle_beta   90.00
_cell.angle_gamma   90.00
#
_symmetry.space_group_name_H-M   'P 1'
#
loop_
_entity.id
_entity.type
_entity.pdbx_description
1 polymer ?
#
loop_
_entity_poly.entity_id
_entity_poly.type
_entity_poly.pdbx_seq_one_letter_code
_entity_poly.pdbx_strand_id
1 'polypeptide(L)'
;MDRSTLEKNRPLPGVSYEKWEWPKIKFGGVEGYGWGAFTTLAFIRYILGFQSVPFSRDIKLYPGFSEKLMENGREYGIRNLQYRNLTLDLKYKVTSPRTLRLTLKVTTEKKREIHIIDSEGNFIASKTLSPRIDRLSTEIRNNEAYILRL
;
A
#
# COMPACT_ATOMS: atom_id res chain seq x y z
N MET A 1 4.55 -19.81 -12.75
CA MET A 1 3.16 -20.24 -12.99
C MET A 1 2.67 -19.56 -14.24
N ASP A 2 2.43 -20.37 -15.26
CA ASP A 2 1.84 -19.94 -16.53
C ASP A 2 0.44 -19.37 -16.27
N ARG A 3 0.15 -18.18 -16.80
CA ARG A 3 -1.13 -17.46 -16.66
C ARG A 3 -2.17 -17.92 -17.70
N SER A 4 -1.83 -18.86 -18.57
CA SER A 4 -2.62 -19.26 -19.74
C SER A 4 -3.85 -20.13 -19.45
N THR A 5 -4.06 -20.59 -18.22
CA THR A 5 -5.19 -21.49 -17.86
C THR A 5 -6.00 -20.93 -16.69
N LEU A 6 -6.51 -19.71 -16.84
CA LEU A 6 -7.65 -19.29 -16.02
C LEU A 6 -8.83 -20.18 -16.37
N GLU A 7 -9.21 -21.08 -15.45
CA GLU A 7 -10.37 -21.94 -15.61
C GLU A 7 -11.60 -21.09 -15.96
N LYS A 8 -12.25 -21.40 -17.09
CA LYS A 8 -13.50 -20.77 -17.49
C LYS A 8 -14.50 -20.91 -16.33
N ASN A 9 -15.13 -19.79 -15.97
CA ASN A 9 -16.20 -19.71 -14.95
C ASN A 9 -15.79 -19.73 -13.48
N ARG A 10 -14.59 -19.23 -13.13
CA ARG A 10 -14.23 -18.96 -11.73
C ARG A 10 -14.10 -17.46 -11.43
N PRO A 11 -14.41 -17.02 -10.20
CA PRO A 11 -14.20 -15.63 -9.80
C PRO A 11 -12.70 -15.29 -9.87
N LEU A 12 -12.37 -14.15 -10.48
CA LEU A 12 -11.02 -13.58 -10.42
C LEU A 12 -10.81 -12.90 -9.06
N PRO A 13 -9.65 -13.08 -8.39
CA PRO A 13 -9.37 -12.36 -7.15
C PRO A 13 -9.49 -10.84 -7.34
N GLY A 14 -10.28 -10.19 -6.48
CA GLY A 14 -10.53 -8.74 -6.53
C GLY A 14 -11.66 -8.31 -7.49
N VAL A 15 -12.36 -9.27 -8.11
CA VAL A 15 -13.54 -9.03 -8.94
C VAL A 15 -14.78 -9.52 -8.21
N SER A 16 -15.76 -8.64 -8.02
CA SER A 16 -17.08 -9.03 -7.53
C SER A 16 -18.01 -9.36 -8.69
N TYR A 17 -18.92 -10.30 -8.46
CA TYR A 17 -19.96 -10.65 -9.43
C TYR A 17 -21.08 -9.62 -9.39
N GLU A 18 -21.33 -8.92 -10.49
CA GLU A 18 -22.53 -8.10 -10.65
C GLU A 18 -23.58 -8.89 -11.44
N LYS A 19 -24.36 -9.72 -10.74
CA LYS A 19 -25.60 -10.26 -11.31
C LYS A 19 -26.66 -10.37 -10.23
N TRP A 20 -27.69 -9.56 -10.39
CA TRP A 20 -28.83 -9.47 -9.47
C TRP A 20 -29.92 -10.52 -9.73
N GLU A 21 -29.74 -11.34 -10.77
CA GLU A 21 -30.70 -12.36 -11.21
C GLU A 21 -30.28 -13.77 -10.75
N TRP A 22 -30.85 -14.22 -9.64
CA TRP A 22 -30.77 -15.60 -9.15
C TRP A 22 -32.18 -16.23 -9.11
N PRO A 23 -32.42 -17.50 -9.53
CA PRO A 23 -31.46 -18.60 -9.82
C PRO A 23 -31.49 -19.16 -11.26
N LYS A 24 -32.21 -18.59 -12.23
CA LYS A 24 -32.61 -19.33 -13.45
C LYS A 24 -31.54 -19.55 -14.54
N ILE A 25 -30.33 -19.01 -14.43
CA ILE A 25 -29.36 -19.04 -15.55
C ILE A 25 -28.01 -19.64 -15.13
N LYS A 26 -27.55 -20.65 -15.89
CA LYS A 26 -26.20 -21.24 -15.79
C LYS A 26 -25.14 -20.17 -16.05
N PHE A 27 -24.10 -20.15 -15.20
CA PHE A 27 -22.97 -19.21 -15.16
C PHE A 27 -22.65 -18.51 -16.50
N GLY A 28 -22.83 -17.18 -16.55
CA GLY A 28 -22.83 -16.38 -17.77
C GLY A 28 -21.73 -15.32 -17.87
N GLY A 29 -20.54 -15.58 -17.32
CA GLY A 29 -19.41 -14.64 -17.35
C GLY A 29 -19.32 -13.75 -16.11
N VAL A 30 -18.12 -13.28 -15.79
CA VAL A 30 -17.81 -12.47 -14.60
C VAL A 30 -17.70 -11.01 -15.05
N GLU A 31 -18.75 -10.21 -14.84
CA GLU A 31 -18.69 -8.75 -15.01
C GLU A 31 -17.71 -8.19 -13.98
N GLY A 32 -16.57 -7.69 -14.47
CA GLY A 32 -15.34 -7.49 -13.70
C GLY A 32 -15.29 -6.21 -12.86
N TYR A 33 -16.19 -5.96 -11.93
CA TYR A 33 -16.22 -4.68 -11.21
C TYR A 33 -15.18 -4.61 -10.09
N GLY A 34 -14.44 -3.49 -10.05
CA GLY A 34 -13.38 -3.19 -9.07
C GLY A 34 -13.86 -3.09 -7.61
N TRP A 35 -15.15 -3.28 -7.35
CA TRP A 35 -15.75 -3.34 -6.01
C TRP A 35 -15.21 -4.53 -5.20
N GLY A 36 -14.81 -5.62 -5.85
CA GLY A 36 -14.15 -6.75 -5.18
C GLY A 36 -12.77 -6.41 -4.60
N ALA A 37 -12.15 -5.33 -5.07
CA ALA A 37 -10.89 -4.81 -4.54
C ALA A 37 -11.09 -3.81 -3.39
N PHE A 38 -12.35 -3.51 -2.98
CA PHE A 38 -12.65 -2.53 -1.94
C PHE A 38 -11.95 -2.85 -0.62
N THR A 39 -12.00 -4.11 -0.18
CA THR A 39 -11.34 -4.54 1.06
C THR A 39 -9.84 -4.27 1.01
N THR A 40 -9.17 -4.65 -0.08
CA THR A 40 -7.74 -4.40 -0.29
C THR A 40 -7.44 -2.90 -0.30
N LEU A 41 -8.26 -2.12 -1.00
CA LEU A 41 -8.13 -0.65 -1.03
C LEU A 41 -8.28 -0.05 0.37
N ALA A 42 -9.23 -0.55 1.16
CA ALA A 42 -9.48 -0.09 2.53
C ALA A 42 -8.28 -0.41 3.44
N PHE A 43 -7.70 -1.62 3.34
CA PHE A 43 -6.48 -1.95 4.07
C PHE A 43 -5.30 -1.04 3.70
N ILE A 44 -5.10 -0.79 2.41
CA ILE A 44 -4.00 0.07 1.94
C ILE A 44 -4.20 1.51 2.42
N ARG A 45 -5.41 2.06 2.29
CA ARG A 45 -5.68 3.48 2.58
C ARG A 45 -5.85 3.79 4.06
N TYR A 46 -6.54 2.93 4.80
CA TYR A 46 -6.99 3.24 6.17
C TYR A 46 -6.24 2.48 7.25
N ILE A 47 -5.66 1.31 6.95
CA ILE A 47 -4.84 0.57 7.92
C ILE A 47 -3.37 0.88 7.70
N LEU A 48 -2.85 0.63 6.50
CA LEU A 48 -1.47 0.97 6.14
C LEU A 48 -1.28 2.48 5.92
N GLY A 49 -2.37 3.23 5.69
CA GLY A 49 -2.29 4.69 5.59
C GLY A 49 -1.74 5.24 4.28
N PHE A 50 -1.56 4.41 3.24
CA PHE A 50 -0.98 4.84 1.98
C PHE A 50 -2.02 5.54 1.11
N GLN A 51 -1.84 6.84 0.87
CA GLN A 51 -2.78 7.65 0.11
C GLN A 51 -2.04 8.52 -0.92
N SER A 52 -2.51 8.49 -2.17
CA SER A 52 -2.00 9.36 -3.23
C SER A 52 -2.49 10.78 -3.05
N VAL A 53 -1.63 11.78 -3.21
CA VAL A 53 -2.04 13.18 -3.28
C VAL A 53 -2.49 13.52 -4.71
N PRO A 54 -3.70 14.06 -4.94
CA PRO A 54 -4.13 14.49 -6.27
C PRO A 54 -3.14 15.49 -6.88
N PHE A 55 -2.84 15.33 -8.17
CA PHE A 55 -1.95 16.21 -8.96
C PHE A 55 -0.50 16.34 -8.46
N SER A 56 -0.12 15.79 -7.31
CA SER A 56 1.26 15.72 -6.80
C SER A 56 1.86 14.32 -6.97
N ARG A 57 3.19 14.22 -7.00
CA ARG A 57 3.91 12.94 -6.89
C ARG A 57 4.04 12.48 -5.45
N ASP A 58 3.63 13.30 -4.49
CA ASP A 58 3.68 12.99 -3.08
C ASP A 58 2.70 11.87 -2.69
N ILE A 59 3.11 11.13 -1.67
CA ILE A 59 2.29 10.11 -1.02
C ILE A 59 2.09 10.56 0.43
N LYS A 60 0.85 10.54 0.90
CA LYS A 60 0.54 10.65 2.33
C LYS A 60 0.64 9.27 2.97
N LEU A 61 1.30 9.20 4.11
CA LEU A 61 1.36 8.04 4.99
C LEU A 61 0.68 8.38 6.31
N TYR A 62 -0.34 7.63 6.68
CA TYR A 62 -1.09 7.79 7.92
C TYR A 62 -1.42 6.40 8.52
N PRO A 63 -0.43 5.70 9.10
CA PRO A 63 -0.68 4.36 9.65
C PRO A 63 -1.77 4.42 10.72
N GLY A 64 -2.80 3.58 10.55
CA GLY A 64 -4.02 3.58 11.36
C GLY A 64 -4.20 2.29 12.14
N PHE A 65 -3.16 1.83 12.83
CA PHE A 65 -3.20 0.54 13.53
C PHE A 65 -4.01 0.67 14.83
N SER A 66 -5.01 -0.21 14.99
CA SER A 66 -5.74 -0.34 16.26
C SER A 66 -4.84 -0.92 17.35
N GLU A 67 -5.26 -0.86 18.61
CA GLU A 67 -4.50 -1.43 19.74
C GLU A 67 -4.14 -2.90 19.53
N LYS A 68 -5.06 -3.69 18.94
CA LYS A 68 -4.83 -5.11 18.60
C LYS A 68 -3.75 -5.31 17.53
N LEU A 69 -3.50 -4.30 16.70
CA LEU A 69 -2.44 -4.30 15.69
C LEU A 69 -1.15 -3.65 16.20
N MET A 70 -1.18 -3.00 17.37
CA MET A 70 -0.03 -2.33 17.99
C MET A 70 0.71 -3.22 19.01
N GLU A 71 0.60 -4.55 18.88
CA GLU A 71 1.38 -5.48 19.69
C GLU A 71 2.86 -5.44 19.26
N ASN A 72 3.75 -5.30 20.25
CA ASN A 72 5.19 -5.13 20.01
C ASN A 72 5.77 -6.29 19.18
N GLY A 73 6.65 -5.96 18.24
CA GLY A 73 7.31 -6.93 17.37
C GLY A 73 6.49 -7.37 16.14
N ARG A 74 5.18 -7.07 16.08
CA ARG A 74 4.36 -7.36 14.90
C ARG A 74 4.80 -6.55 13.69
N GLU A 75 4.62 -7.14 12.51
CA GLU A 75 5.00 -6.55 11.24
C GLU A 75 3.83 -6.57 10.26
N TYR A 76 3.61 -5.44 9.61
CA TYR A 76 2.55 -5.23 8.63
C TYR A 76 3.10 -4.52 7.41
N GLY A 77 2.54 -4.78 6.24
CA GLY A 77 3.00 -4.08 5.05
C GLY A 77 2.37 -4.57 3.77
N ILE A 78 2.73 -3.89 2.70
CA ILE A 78 2.41 -4.25 1.33
C ILE A 78 3.69 -4.27 0.51
N ARG A 79 3.76 -5.21 -0.44
CA ARG A 79 4.90 -5.36 -1.35
C ARG A 79 4.45 -5.17 -2.78
N ASN A 80 5.38 -4.80 -3.64
CA ASN A 80 5.17 -4.64 -5.08
C ASN A 80 4.06 -3.62 -5.41
N LEU A 81 3.95 -2.54 -4.64
CA LEU A 81 3.00 -1.48 -4.91
C LEU A 81 3.54 -0.58 -6.03
N GLN A 82 2.83 -0.54 -7.15
CA GLN A 82 3.21 0.26 -8.31
C GLN A 82 2.67 1.69 -8.15
N TYR A 83 3.55 2.69 -8.21
CA TYR A 83 3.18 4.10 -8.07
C TYR A 83 4.09 5.01 -8.90
N ARG A 84 3.54 5.68 -9.93
CA ARG A 84 4.21 6.71 -10.74
C ARG A 84 5.66 6.38 -11.15
N ASN A 85 5.86 5.18 -11.72
CA ASN A 85 7.14 4.60 -12.17
C ASN A 85 8.08 4.16 -11.04
N LEU A 86 7.54 3.96 -9.84
CA LEU A 86 8.23 3.33 -8.72
C LEU A 86 7.56 2.01 -8.37
N THR A 87 8.35 1.05 -7.92
CA THR A 87 7.85 -0.11 -7.17
C THR A 87 8.22 0.05 -5.70
N LEU A 88 7.22 0.01 -4.83
CA LEU A 88 7.36 0.25 -3.40
C LEU A 88 7.04 -1.02 -2.60
N ASP A 89 7.91 -1.37 -1.65
CA ASP A 89 7.54 -2.22 -0.51
C ASP A 89 7.47 -1.34 0.74
N LEU A 90 6.29 -1.25 1.33
CA LEU A 90 6.01 -0.49 2.55
C LEU A 90 5.85 -1.47 3.71
N LYS A 91 6.65 -1.31 4.76
CA LYS A 91 6.62 -2.17 5.94
C LYS A 91 6.65 -1.34 7.21
N TYR A 92 5.81 -1.71 8.16
CA TYR A 92 5.79 -1.20 9.53
C TYR A 92 6.13 -2.33 10.48
N LYS A 93 7.04 -2.08 11.41
CA LYS A 93 7.29 -2.96 12.56
C LYS A 93 6.93 -2.21 13.84
N VAL A 94 6.07 -2.76 14.67
CA VAL A 94 5.77 -2.19 15.98
C VAL A 94 6.99 -2.33 16.88
N THR A 95 7.48 -1.23 17.44
CA THR A 95 8.67 -1.21 18.31
C THR A 95 8.37 -0.83 19.75
N SER A 96 7.31 -0.07 19.98
CA SER A 96 6.80 0.28 21.31
C SER A 96 5.34 0.77 21.18
N PRO A 97 4.64 1.04 22.30
CA PRO A 97 3.31 1.64 22.23
C PRO A 97 3.34 2.94 21.39
N ARG A 98 2.49 3.00 20.37
CA ARG A 98 2.39 4.10 19.38
C ARG A 98 3.59 4.30 18.44
N THR A 99 4.69 3.56 18.56
CA THR A 99 5.86 3.74 17.69
C THR A 99 6.00 2.60 16.68
N LEU A 100 6.28 2.99 15.44
CA LEU A 100 6.50 2.09 14.31
C LEU A 100 7.86 2.37 13.69
N ARG A 101 8.62 1.32 13.39
CA ARG A 101 9.71 1.40 12.43
C ARG A 101 9.13 1.26 11.02
N LEU A 102 9.08 2.37 10.31
CA LEU A 102 8.78 2.41 8.88
C LEU A 102 10.02 1.96 8.10
N THR A 103 9.86 0.98 7.23
CA THR A 103 10.81 0.62 6.19
C THR A 103 10.13 0.81 4.84
N LEU A 104 10.78 1.57 3.98
CA LEU A 104 10.40 1.73 2.58
C LEU A 104 11.52 1.17 1.70
N LYS A 105 11.20 0.19 0.87
CA LYS A 105 12.05 -0.25 -0.23
C LYS A 105 11.50 0.35 -1.51
N VAL A 106 12.35 1.02 -2.26
CA VAL A 106 11.99 1.70 -3.51
C VAL A 106 12.83 1.13 -4.63
N THR A 107 12.17 0.79 -5.73
CA THR A 107 12.83 0.49 -7.00
C THR A 107 12.48 1.59 -7.98
N THR A 108 13.51 2.19 -8.59
CA THR A 108 13.39 3.30 -9.54
C THR A 108 14.40 3.14 -10.67
N GLU A 109 14.05 3.62 -11.86
CA GLU A 109 14.94 3.69 -13.03
C GLU A 109 15.76 4.99 -13.09
N LYS A 110 15.42 5.98 -12.25
CA LYS A 110 16.06 7.30 -12.24
C LYS A 110 16.56 7.64 -10.85
N LYS A 111 17.70 8.32 -10.79
CA LYS A 111 18.20 8.94 -9.56
C LYS A 111 17.21 10.00 -9.08
N ARG A 112 16.81 9.94 -7.82
CA ARG A 112 15.85 10.87 -7.18
C ARG A 112 16.15 11.01 -5.70
N GLU A 113 15.64 12.05 -5.07
CA GLU A 113 15.66 12.16 -3.63
C GLU A 113 14.29 11.80 -3.07
N ILE A 114 14.29 11.07 -1.95
CA ILE A 114 13.11 10.77 -1.20
C ILE A 114 13.21 11.38 0.18
N HIS A 115 12.13 12.02 0.62
CA HIS A 115 12.03 12.70 1.91
C HIS A 115 10.78 12.24 2.62
N ILE A 116 10.90 11.92 3.91
CA ILE A 116 9.79 11.69 4.83
C ILE A 116 9.68 12.93 5.69
N ILE A 117 8.55 13.61 5.58
CA ILE A 117 8.25 14.88 6.22
C ILE A 117 7.06 14.65 7.16
N ASP A 118 7.09 15.17 8.39
CA ASP A 118 5.94 15.10 9.29
C ASP A 118 4.86 16.15 8.95
N SER A 119 3.81 16.21 9.76
CA SER A 119 2.72 17.18 9.59
C SER A 119 3.12 18.63 9.87
N GLU A 120 4.22 18.84 10.60
CA GLU A 120 4.76 20.18 10.94
C GLU A 120 5.74 20.69 9.87
N GLY A 121 6.14 19.82 8.93
CA GLY A 121 7.10 20.14 7.88
C GLY A 121 8.54 19.77 8.20
N ASN A 122 8.79 19.08 9.32
CA ASN A 122 10.14 18.66 9.70
C ASN A 122 10.58 17.45 8.87
N PHE A 123 11.85 17.43 8.45
CA PHE A 123 12.44 16.30 7.76
C PHE A 123 12.78 15.20 8.77
N ILE A 124 12.05 14.10 8.73
CA ILE A 124 12.25 12.94 9.60
C ILE A 124 13.34 12.01 9.05
N ALA A 125 13.39 11.88 7.73
CA ALA A 125 14.37 11.03 7.06
C ALA A 125 14.48 11.40 5.58
N SER A 126 15.67 11.25 5.01
CA SER A 126 15.89 11.45 3.59
C SER A 126 16.88 10.44 3.02
N LYS A 127 16.79 10.19 1.71
CA LYS A 127 17.77 9.37 1.00
C LYS A 127 17.82 9.74 -0.48
N THR A 128 19.02 9.77 -1.05
CA THR A 128 19.19 9.76 -2.50
C THR A 128 19.04 8.33 -3.02
N LEU A 129 18.01 8.09 -3.82
CA LEU A 129 17.76 6.83 -4.51
C LEU A 129 18.61 6.73 -5.77
N SER A 130 19.25 5.59 -5.95
CA SER A 130 19.96 5.21 -7.19
C SER A 130 19.01 4.52 -8.17
N PRO A 131 19.36 4.38 -9.46
CA PRO A 131 18.60 3.62 -10.47
C PRO A 131 18.60 2.09 -10.22
N ARG A 132 18.30 1.68 -8.99
CA ARG A 132 18.36 0.31 -8.46
C ARG A 132 17.31 0.17 -7.36
N ILE A 133 17.43 -0.90 -6.58
CA ILE A 133 16.69 -1.08 -5.35
C ILE A 133 17.40 -0.34 -4.21
N ASP A 134 16.68 0.55 -3.55
CA ASP A 134 17.14 1.26 -2.37
C ASP A 134 16.18 1.06 -1.20
N ARG A 135 16.72 1.18 0.02
CA ARG A 135 15.94 1.10 1.26
C ARG A 135 16.16 2.33 2.12
N LEU A 136 15.07 2.84 2.68
CA LEU A 136 15.03 3.85 3.72
C LEU A 136 14.29 3.28 4.94
N SER A 137 14.76 3.55 6.15
CA SER A 137 14.06 3.18 7.38
C SER A 137 14.14 4.33 8.38
N THR A 138 13.03 4.58 9.07
CA THR A 138 12.95 5.58 10.14
C THR A 138 11.89 5.18 11.18
N GLU A 139 11.89 5.84 12.32
CA GLU A 139 10.84 5.70 13.32
C GLU A 139 9.77 6.76 13.11
N ILE A 140 8.52 6.34 13.18
CA ILE A 140 7.35 7.19 13.07
C ILE A 140 6.35 6.80 14.16
N ARG A 141 5.31 7.61 14.35
CA ARG A 141 4.22 7.32 15.27
C ARG A 141 2.98 6.87 14.52
N ASN A 142 2.26 5.94 15.13
CA ASN A 142 0.96 5.48 14.68
C ASN A 142 -0.08 6.61 14.85
N ASN A 143 -1.03 6.71 13.92
CA ASN A 143 -2.07 7.75 13.84
C ASN A 143 -1.53 9.19 13.68
N GLU A 144 -0.29 9.35 13.22
CA GLU A 144 0.27 10.63 12.78
C GLU A 144 0.45 10.67 11.26
N ALA A 145 0.42 11.86 10.68
CA ALA A 145 0.49 12.06 9.23
C ALA A 145 1.91 12.40 8.78
N TYR A 146 2.34 11.75 7.71
CA TYR A 146 3.64 11.98 7.07
C TYR A 146 3.44 12.15 5.56
N ILE A 147 4.33 12.92 4.95
CA ILE A 147 4.43 13.10 3.50
C ILE A 147 5.72 12.44 3.03
N LEU A 148 5.57 11.49 2.13
CA LEU A 148 6.66 10.95 1.35
C LEU A 148 6.77 11.75 0.04
N ARG A 149 7.79 12.58 -0.04
CA ARG A 149 8.11 13.42 -1.21
C ARG A 149 9.19 12.76 -2.05
N LEU A 150 8.98 12.74 -3.38
CA LEU A 150 9.74 11.96 -4.39
C LEU A 150 10.32 12.81 -5.52
#